data_AF-A0A2T6VTB7-F1
#
_entry.id   AF-A0A2T6VTB7-F1
#
_cell.length_a   1.000
_cell.length_b   1.000
_cell.length_c   1.000
_cell.angle_alpha   90.00
_cell.angle_beta   90.00
_cell.angle_gamma   90.00
#
_symmetry.space_group_name_H-M   'P 1'
#
loop_
_entity.id
_entity.type
_entity.pdbx_description
1 polymer ?
#
loop_
_entity_poly.entity_id
_entity_poly.type
_entity_poly.pdbx_seq_one_letter_code
_entity_poly.pdbx_strand_id
1 'polypeptide(L)'
;MFLSSFDISGYGLSAQRLRANLISSNIANANTTRTSEGGPYRRQEAVFKAFDFNEILNQKIAQNNQITPYEDPLDEGDDNPLIPITSVVVDKIARDDSEPLMKYDPSHPDANAQG
;
A
#
# COMPACT_ATOMS: atom_id res chain seq x y z
N MET A 1 21.05 17.99 4.92
CA MET A 1 20.38 16.77 5.40
C MET A 1 18.89 17.09 5.67
N PHE A 2 18.03 16.95 4.65
CA PHE A 2 16.57 17.21 4.74
C PHE A 2 15.79 16.47 3.65
N LEU A 3 16.45 16.12 2.54
CA LEU A 3 15.83 15.48 1.39
C LEU A 3 15.29 14.07 1.71
N SER A 4 16.03 13.23 2.46
CA SER A 4 15.59 11.86 2.79
C SER A 4 14.33 11.80 3.65
N SER A 5 14.23 12.61 4.71
CA SER A 5 13.04 12.66 5.58
C SER A 5 11.79 13.16 4.85
N PHE A 6 11.96 14.16 3.97
CA PHE A 6 10.86 14.66 3.13
C PHE A 6 10.40 13.60 2.13
N ASP A 7 11.32 12.88 1.50
CA ASP A 7 11.01 11.80 0.55
C ASP A 7 10.25 10.66 1.24
N ILE A 8 10.69 10.21 2.41
CA ILE A 8 9.99 9.18 3.20
C ILE A 8 8.58 9.63 3.57
N SER A 9 8.44 10.88 4.01
CA SER A 9 7.13 11.47 4.30
C SER A 9 6.24 11.50 3.05
N GLY A 10 6.82 11.81 1.88
CA GLY A 10 6.15 11.78 0.59
C GLY A 10 5.70 10.38 0.17
N TYR A 11 6.55 9.36 0.35
CA TYR A 11 6.20 7.96 0.12
C TYR A 11 5.10 7.49 1.06
N GLY A 12 5.21 7.81 2.35
CA GLY A 12 4.21 7.52 3.38
C GLY A 12 2.86 8.17 3.06
N LEU A 13 2.85 9.44 2.68
CA LEU A 13 1.62 10.16 2.30
C LEU A 13 0.99 9.57 1.04
N SER A 14 1.80 9.19 0.05
CA SER A 14 1.33 8.57 -1.18
C SER A 14 0.72 7.19 -0.91
N ALA A 15 1.35 6.39 -0.06
CA ALA A 15 0.84 5.10 0.39
C ALA A 15 -0.50 5.26 1.14
N GLN A 16 -0.60 6.24 2.05
CA GLN A 16 -1.85 6.52 2.78
C GLN A 16 -2.95 7.05 1.85
N ARG A 17 -2.61 7.87 0.85
CA ARG A 17 -3.57 8.31 -0.17
C ARG A 17 -4.16 7.11 -0.93
N LEU A 18 -3.32 6.15 -1.33
CA LEU A 18 -3.82 4.93 -1.96
C LEU A 18 -4.77 4.17 -1.03
N ARG A 19 -4.40 3.99 0.24
CA ARG A 19 -5.27 3.33 1.22
C ARG A 19 -6.61 4.05 1.37
N ALA A 20 -6.62 5.38 1.43
CA ALA A 20 -7.86 6.16 1.48
C ALA A 20 -8.73 5.96 0.23
N ASN A 21 -8.12 5.93 -0.95
CA ASN A 21 -8.83 5.65 -2.20
C ASN A 21 -9.43 4.23 -2.22
N LEU A 22 -8.72 3.23 -1.72
CA LEU A 22 -9.25 1.86 -1.60
C LEU A 22 -10.40 1.78 -0.61
N ILE A 23 -10.29 2.44 0.55
CA ILE A 23 -11.39 2.50 1.53
C ILE A 23 -12.62 3.15 0.89
N SER A 24 -12.45 4.27 0.16
CA SER A 24 -13.53 4.93 -0.54
C SER A 24 -14.18 4.03 -1.60
N SER A 25 -13.38 3.33 -2.40
CA SER A 25 -13.86 2.35 -3.38
C SER A 25 -14.62 1.20 -2.75
N ASN A 26 -14.12 0.66 -1.63
CA ASN A 26 -14.78 -0.39 -0.87
C ASN A 26 -16.15 0.06 -0.36
N ILE A 27 -16.26 1.27 0.17
CA ILE A 27 -17.53 1.83 0.66
C ILE A 27 -18.50 2.04 -0.51
N ALA A 28 -18.02 2.60 -1.62
CA ALA A 28 -18.86 2.86 -2.79
C ALA A 28 -19.45 1.58 -3.40
N ASN A 29 -18.69 0.48 -3.38
CA ASN A 29 -19.08 -0.79 -3.97
C ASN A 29 -19.58 -1.84 -2.96
N ALA A 30 -19.73 -1.48 -1.68
CA ALA A 30 -20.06 -2.43 -0.61
C ALA A 30 -21.37 -3.20 -0.83
N ASN A 31 -22.33 -2.60 -1.55
CA ASN A 31 -23.63 -3.21 -1.85
C ASN A 31 -23.73 -3.75 -3.29
N THR A 32 -22.63 -3.78 -4.04
CA THR A 32 -22.64 -4.24 -5.43
C THR A 32 -22.66 -5.76 -5.47
N THR A 33 -23.77 -6.33 -5.94
CA THR A 33 -24.02 -7.77 -6.09
C THR A 33 -23.57 -8.32 -7.44
N ARG A 34 -23.28 -7.43 -8.40
CA ARG A 34 -22.85 -7.78 -9.76
C ARG A 34 -21.66 -6.93 -10.20
N THR A 35 -20.51 -7.59 -10.32
CA THR A 35 -19.29 -6.99 -10.89
C THR A 35 -19.06 -7.45 -12.33
N SER A 36 -18.13 -6.82 -13.04
CA SER A 36 -17.70 -7.24 -14.37
C SER A 36 -17.04 -8.62 -14.40
N GLU A 37 -16.51 -9.07 -13.26
CA GLU A 37 -15.90 -10.40 -13.09
C GLU A 37 -16.93 -11.47 -12.70
N GLY A 38 -18.18 -11.06 -12.43
CA GLY A 38 -19.24 -11.91 -11.91
C GLY A 38 -19.28 -11.92 -10.38
N GLY A 39 -20.50 -12.07 -9.84
CA GLY A 39 -20.73 -12.12 -8.39
C GLY A 39 -20.57 -10.78 -7.66
N PRO A 40 -20.71 -10.81 -6.32
CA PRO A 40 -20.66 -9.63 -5.47
C PRO A 40 -19.27 -9.04 -5.36
N TYR A 41 -19.21 -7.74 -5.05
CA TYR A 41 -17.96 -7.02 -4.85
C TYR A 41 -17.15 -7.61 -3.68
N ARG A 42 -15.83 -7.67 -3.88
CA ARG A 42 -14.86 -8.14 -2.88
C ARG A 42 -14.02 -6.97 -2.41
N ARG A 43 -13.91 -6.79 -1.08
CA ARG A 43 -13.12 -5.69 -0.52
C ARG A 43 -11.65 -5.80 -0.92
N GLN A 44 -11.02 -4.67 -1.16
CA GLN A 44 -9.62 -4.56 -1.53
C GLN A 44 -8.82 -3.85 -0.44
N GLU A 45 -7.60 -4.32 -0.18
CA GLU A 45 -6.71 -3.76 0.84
C GLU A 45 -5.29 -3.55 0.30
N ALA A 46 -4.66 -2.43 0.68
CA ALA A 46 -3.26 -2.17 0.36
C ALA A 46 -2.35 -2.92 1.34
N VAL A 47 -1.49 -3.77 0.80
CA VAL A 47 -0.38 -4.41 1.51
C VAL A 47 0.85 -3.55 1.32
N PHE A 48 1.47 -3.15 2.42
CA PHE A 48 2.69 -2.33 2.39
C PHE A 48 3.92 -3.17 2.70
N LYS A 49 5.06 -2.75 2.15
CA LYS A 49 6.38 -3.32 2.41
C LYS A 49 7.35 -2.22 2.80
N ALA A 50 8.16 -2.51 3.81
CA ALA A 50 9.27 -1.68 4.23
C ALA A 50 10.52 -2.01 3.39
N PHE A 51 11.31 -1.00 3.06
CA PHE A 51 12.59 -1.19 2.38
C PHE A 51 13.61 -0.15 2.85
N ASP A 52 14.90 -0.50 2.76
CA ASP A 52 15.99 0.42 3.02
C ASP A 52 16.11 1.42 1.86
N PHE A 53 15.80 2.69 2.13
CA PHE A 53 15.84 3.72 1.11
C PHE A 53 17.26 4.04 0.66
N ASN A 54 18.21 4.03 1.60
CA ASN A 54 19.61 4.38 1.34
C ASN A 54 20.24 3.33 0.41
N GLU A 55 19.94 2.04 0.64
CA GLU A 55 20.40 0.96 -0.22
C GLU A 55 19.93 1.15 -1.67
N ILE A 56 18.63 1.38 -1.88
CA ILE A 56 18.05 1.54 -3.22
C ILE A 56 18.55 2.83 -3.89
N LEU A 57 18.67 3.92 -3.13
CA LEU A 57 19.18 5.18 -3.64
C LEU A 57 20.62 5.02 -4.13
N ASN A 58 21.48 4.38 -3.33
CA ASN A 58 22.87 4.15 -3.66
C ASN A 58 23.03 3.21 -4.86
N GLN A 59 22.20 2.17 -4.98
CA GLN A 59 22.15 1.32 -6.18
C GLN A 59 21.83 2.13 -7.45
N LYS A 60 20.85 3.04 -7.38
CA LYS A 60 20.47 3.89 -8.52
C LYS A 60 21.52 4.96 -8.86
N ILE A 61 22.18 5.52 -7.85
CA ILE A 61 23.28 6.46 -8.01
C ILE A 61 24.46 5.78 -8.70
N ALA A 62 24.84 4.59 -8.24
CA ALA A 62 25.95 3.81 -8.81
C ALA A 62 25.72 3.46 -10.29
N GLN A 63 24.47 3.20 -10.69
CA GLN A 63 24.12 2.96 -12.09
C GLN A 63 24.31 4.18 -13.00
N ASN A 64 24.27 5.39 -12.45
CA ASN A 64 24.38 6.64 -13.21
C ASN A 64 25.82 7.20 -13.29
N ASN A 65 26.84 6.42 -12.89
CA ASN A 65 28.29 6.61 -13.12
C ASN A 65 28.93 7.98 -12.83
N GLN A 66 28.22 8.97 -12.27
CA GLN A 66 28.71 10.35 -12.14
C GLN A 66 28.39 11.03 -10.80
N ILE A 67 27.90 10.30 -9.80
CA ILE A 67 27.48 10.91 -8.54
C ILE A 67 28.04 10.09 -7.37
N THR A 68 28.55 10.78 -6.34
CA THR A 68 29.02 10.17 -5.10
C THR A 68 27.88 9.44 -4.39
N PRO A 69 28.13 8.26 -3.79
CA PRO A 69 27.15 7.58 -2.95
C PRO A 69 26.59 8.50 -1.86
N TYR A 70 25.33 8.30 -1.51
CA TYR A 70 24.73 8.92 -0.34
C TYR A 70 25.24 8.19 0.90
N GLU A 71 25.94 8.92 1.77
CA GLU A 71 26.29 8.50 3.12
C GLU A 71 25.33 9.19 4.08
N ASP A 72 24.79 8.44 5.05
CA ASP A 72 23.92 8.98 6.07
C ASP A 72 24.77 9.82 7.06
N PRO A 73 24.57 11.14 7.16
CA PRO A 73 25.34 11.98 8.07
C PRO A 73 25.15 11.64 9.56
N LEU A 74 24.13 10.86 9.91
CA LEU A 74 23.94 10.37 11.27
C LEU A 74 24.69 9.07 11.55
N ASP A 75 25.22 8.39 10.52
CA ASP A 75 26.02 7.19 10.69
C ASP A 75 27.42 7.55 11.22
N GLU A 76 27.52 7.74 12.53
CA GLU A 76 28.75 8.11 13.24
C GLU A 76 29.70 6.93 13.48
N GLY A 77 29.42 5.73 12.92
CA GLY A 77 30.26 4.54 13.09
C GLY A 77 30.29 3.98 14.52
N ASP A 78 29.29 4.32 15.34
CA ASP A 78 29.13 3.83 16.72
C ASP A 78 28.51 2.41 16.72
N ASP A 79 28.90 1.59 17.70
CA ASP A 79 28.43 0.19 17.88
C ASP A 79 26.92 0.09 18.22
N ASN A 80 26.22 1.23 18.31
CA ASN A 80 24.76 1.29 18.41
C ASN A 80 24.15 1.36 17.00
N PRO A 81 23.49 0.30 16.51
CA PRO A 81 22.86 0.34 15.20
C PRO A 81 21.74 1.38 15.22
N LEU A 82 22.00 2.53 14.61
CA LEU A 82 20.96 3.48 14.25
C LEU A 82 19.99 2.72 13.34
N ILE A 83 18.69 2.78 13.66
CA ILE A 83 17.67 2.10 12.87
C ILE A 83 17.77 2.67 11.44
N PRO A 84 18.06 1.83 10.42
CA PRO A 84 18.25 2.33 9.06
C PRO A 84 17.00 3.09 8.62
N ILE A 85 17.23 4.18 7.91
CA ILE A 85 16.17 5.02 7.35
C ILE A 85 15.30 4.17 6.42
N THR A 86 14.17 3.71 6.96
CA THR A 86 13.29 2.76 6.29
C THR A 86 12.13 3.51 5.66
N SER A 87 11.88 3.27 4.38
CA SER A 87 10.73 3.83 3.65
C SER A 87 9.66 2.77 3.41
N VAL A 88 8.48 3.21 2.95
CA VAL A 88 7.32 2.36 2.70
C VAL A 88 6.91 2.40 1.24
N VAL A 89 6.58 1.24 0.68
CA VAL A 89 6.00 1.10 -0.65
C VAL A 89 4.75 0.22 -0.60
N VAL A 90 3.89 0.40 -1.60
CA VAL A 90 2.76 -0.51 -1.84
C VAL A 90 3.31 -1.77 -2.51
N ASP A 91 3.22 -2.89 -1.82
CA ASP A 91 3.63 -4.20 -2.36
C ASP A 91 2.59 -4.72 -3.34
N LYS A 92 1.32 -4.74 -2.91
CA LYS A 92 0.18 -5.18 -3.72
C LYS A 92 -1.15 -4.68 -3.15
N ILE A 93 -2.19 -4.80 -3.98
CA ILE A 93 -3.58 -4.67 -3.53
C ILE A 93 -4.14 -6.09 -3.43
N ALA A 94 -4.44 -6.53 -2.21
CA ALA A 94 -5.02 -7.82 -1.93
C ALA A 94 -6.55 -7.74 -2.01
N ARG A 95 -7.20 -8.79 -2.50
CA ARG A 95 -8.65 -8.97 -2.40
C ARG A 95 -8.97 -9.85 -1.20
N ASP A 96 -10.06 -9.55 -0.53
CA ASP A 96 -10.63 -10.44 0.47
C ASP A 96 -11.57 -11.43 -0.20
N ASP A 97 -11.12 -12.68 -0.22
CA ASP A 97 -11.86 -13.81 -0.82
C ASP A 97 -12.76 -14.52 0.21
N SER A 98 -12.93 -13.97 1.42
CA SER A 98 -13.89 -14.47 2.43
C SER A 98 -15.31 -14.54 1.87
N GLU A 99 -16.16 -15.44 2.37
CA GLU A 99 -17.54 -15.58 1.87
C GLU A 99 -18.35 -14.27 2.00
N PRO A 100 -19.19 -13.93 0.99
CA PRO A 100 -20.04 -12.74 1.07
C PRO A 100 -21.01 -12.85 2.25
N LEU A 101 -21.29 -11.71 2.88
CA LEU A 101 -22.33 -11.64 3.91
C LEU A 101 -23.70 -11.78 3.25
N MET A 102 -24.46 -12.78 3.68
CA MET A 102 -25.86 -12.95 3.28
C MET A 102 -26.72 -11.89 3.98
N LYS A 103 -27.53 -11.17 3.20
CA LYS A 103 -28.50 -10.19 3.69
C LYS A 103 -29.87 -10.56 3.14
N TYR A 104 -30.85 -10.64 4.03
CA TYR A 104 -32.23 -10.90 3.64
C TYR A 104 -32.81 -9.71 2.87
N ASP A 105 -33.09 -9.92 1.60
CA ASP A 105 -33.75 -8.96 0.69
C ASP A 105 -34.56 -9.71 -0.38
N PRO A 106 -35.80 -10.11 -0.06
CA PRO A 106 -36.67 -10.86 -0.98
C PRO A 106 -37.03 -10.11 -2.26
N SER A 107 -36.82 -8.79 -2.29
CA SER A 107 -37.10 -7.94 -3.46
C SER A 107 -35.93 -7.82 -4.43
N HIS A 108 -34.75 -8.31 -4.03
CA HIS A 108 -33.54 -8.21 -4.83
C HIS A 108 -33.55 -9.22 -6.00
N PRO A 109 -33.17 -8.82 -7.23
CA PRO A 109 -33.19 -9.73 -8.39
C PRO A 109 -32.25 -10.93 -8.26
N ASP A 110 -31.18 -10.79 -7.46
CA ASP A 110 -30.22 -11.87 -7.17
C ASP A 110 -30.51 -12.59 -5.82
N ALA A 111 -31.70 -12.44 -5.24
CA ALA A 111 -32.14 -13.12 -4.02
C ALA A 111 -32.24 -14.64 -4.22
N ASN A 112 -32.00 -15.42 -3.14
CA ASN A 112 -32.12 -16.87 -3.20
C ASN A 112 -33.53 -17.32 -2.74
N ALA A 113 -33.78 -18.63 -2.63
CA ALA A 113 -35.09 -19.15 -2.22
C ALA A 113 -35.55 -18.73 -0.81
N GLN A 114 -34.63 -18.20 0.01
CA GLN A 114 -34.91 -17.70 1.35
C GLN A 114 -35.06 -16.17 1.39
N GLY A 115 -35.04 -15.48 0.24
CA GLY A 115 -35.02 -14.03 0.14
C GLY A 115 -33.61 -13.47 0.26
#